data_AF-A0A7V6I405-F1
#
_entry.id   AF-A0A7V6I405-F1
#
_cell.length_a   1.000
_cell.length_b   1.000
_cell.length_c   1.000
_cell.angle_alpha   90.00
_cell.angle_beta   90.00
_cell.angle_gamma   90.00
#
_symmetry.space_group_name_H-M   'P 1'
#
loop_
_entity.id
_entity.type
_entity.pdbx_description
1 polymer ?
#
loop_
_entity_poly.entity_id
_entity_poly.type
_entity_poly.pdbx_seq_one_letter_code
_entity_poly.pdbx_strand_id
1 'polypeptide(L)'
;MGVLTRIGRGKFSLGNRKIFIPEITSKLKTINSKLKKEFPFLEICLWNTSTFNEFMVHQPGRFYILIEVEKDATQSVFFFLKEAKFSVFLDPTKDLIEKYLPDEKETLIVKPLVTEAPVQKIEGLNTTTIEKMLVDVFCDDVILSAQQGSEMRTIFQEAMDKYTVNENRMIRYADRRRKKETFMNYLNSVSNLRQQ
;
A
#
# COMPACT_ATOMS: atom_id res chain seq x y z
N MET A 1 33.47 8.98 1.53
CA MET A 1 33.46 7.56 1.09
C MET A 1 32.10 7.28 0.46
N GLY A 2 32.01 7.25 -0.87
CA GLY A 2 30.74 6.99 -1.57
C GLY A 2 30.42 5.50 -1.54
N VAL A 3 29.38 5.11 -0.81
CA VAL A 3 28.89 3.73 -0.81
C VAL A 3 27.96 3.57 -2.01
N LEU A 4 28.34 2.73 -2.97
CA LEU A 4 27.45 2.33 -4.06
C LEU A 4 26.47 1.28 -3.53
N THR A 5 25.18 1.60 -3.49
CA THR A 5 24.15 0.65 -3.06
C THR A 5 23.39 0.11 -4.27
N ARG A 6 23.25 -1.22 -4.35
CA ARG A 6 22.54 -1.87 -5.46
C ARG A 6 21.03 -1.68 -5.29
N ILE A 7 20.40 -1.03 -6.26
CA ILE A 7 18.95 -0.76 -6.28
C ILE A 7 18.20 -1.64 -7.30
N GLY A 8 18.93 -2.35 -8.17
CA GLY A 8 18.35 -3.26 -9.16
C GLY A 8 19.40 -4.14 -9.84
N ARG A 9 18.98 -4.94 -10.84
CA ARG A 9 19.93 -5.62 -11.73
C ARG A 9 20.63 -4.55 -12.57
N GLY A 10 21.95 -4.39 -12.40
CA GLY A 10 22.75 -3.39 -13.12
C GLY A 10 22.57 -1.93 -12.71
N LYS A 11 21.70 -1.61 -11.74
CA LYS A 11 21.47 -0.24 -11.27
C LYS A 11 22.02 -0.03 -9.85
N PHE A 12 22.80 1.04 -9.67
CA PHE A 12 23.40 1.44 -8.40
C PHE A 12 23.03 2.89 -8.07
N SER A 13 22.82 3.19 -6.79
CA SER A 13 22.66 4.55 -6.27
C SER A 13 23.91 4.96 -5.48
N LEU A 14 24.30 6.23 -5.57
CA LEU A 14 25.37 6.81 -4.78
C LEU A 14 24.79 7.23 -3.42
N GLY A 15 25.27 6.64 -2.32
CA GLY A 15 24.84 6.98 -0.96
C GLY A 15 24.16 5.82 -0.23
N ASN A 16 23.84 6.07 1.04
CA ASN A 16 23.22 5.08 1.91
C ASN A 16 21.77 4.82 1.50
N ARG A 17 21.40 3.54 1.45
CA ARG A 17 20.04 3.11 1.14
C ARG A 17 19.08 3.62 2.22
N LYS A 18 18.14 4.48 1.85
CA LYS A 18 17.11 4.97 2.78
C LYS A 18 15.88 4.07 2.64
N ILE A 19 15.66 3.24 3.65
CA ILE A 19 14.61 2.22 3.66
C ILE A 19 13.34 2.82 4.26
N PHE A 20 12.22 2.58 3.57
CA PHE A 20 10.90 2.99 4.01
C PHE A 20 10.33 2.02 5.06
N ILE A 21 9.93 2.56 6.21
CA ILE A 21 9.34 1.80 7.33
C ILE A 21 8.00 2.49 7.67
N PRO A 22 6.84 1.91 7.29
CA PRO A 22 5.55 2.48 7.67
C PRO A 22 5.32 2.39 9.18
N GLU A 23 4.52 3.33 9.71
CA GLU A 23 4.15 3.35 11.11
C GLU A 23 3.25 2.16 11.48
N ILE A 24 3.60 1.48 12.59
CA ILE A 24 2.82 0.36 13.12
C ILE A 24 2.03 0.81 14.35
N THR A 25 0.79 1.20 14.14
CA THR A 25 -0.10 1.66 15.23
C THR A 25 -0.53 0.51 16.16
N SER A 26 -0.93 0.85 17.39
CA SER A 26 -1.49 -0.11 18.36
C SER A 26 -2.73 -0.83 17.80
N LYS A 27 -3.52 -0.15 16.97
CA LYS A 27 -4.68 -0.72 16.29
C LYS A 27 -4.29 -1.81 15.30
N LEU A 28 -3.27 -1.57 14.45
CA LEU A 28 -2.74 -2.58 13.52
C LEU A 28 -2.24 -3.82 14.27
N LYS A 29 -1.52 -3.63 15.39
CA LYS A 29 -1.05 -4.73 16.24
C LYS A 29 -2.22 -5.54 16.80
N THR A 30 -3.26 -4.86 17.29
CA THR A 30 -4.47 -5.49 17.83
C THR A 30 -5.20 -6.33 16.79
N ILE A 31 -5.38 -5.79 15.58
CA ILE A 31 -6.03 -6.49 14.46
C ILE A 31 -5.18 -7.70 14.04
N ASN A 32 -3.87 -7.51 13.84
CA ASN A 32 -2.95 -8.58 13.48
C ASN A 32 -2.96 -9.72 14.51
N SER A 33 -2.98 -9.40 15.81
CA SER A 33 -3.03 -10.42 16.86
C SER A 33 -4.34 -11.21 16.84
N LYS A 34 -5.48 -10.56 16.60
CA LYS A 34 -6.77 -11.24 16.47
C LYS A 34 -6.80 -12.16 15.25
N LEU A 35 -6.34 -11.65 14.10
CA LEU A 35 -6.32 -12.41 12.85
C LEU A 35 -5.36 -13.60 12.91
N LYS A 36 -4.15 -13.44 13.47
CA LYS A 36 -3.20 -14.56 13.61
C LYS A 36 -3.67 -15.63 14.59
N LYS A 37 -4.49 -15.27 15.58
CA LYS A 37 -5.07 -16.26 16.50
C LYS A 37 -6.09 -17.14 15.80
N GLU A 38 -6.93 -16.55 14.95
CA GLU A 38 -7.98 -17.27 14.22
C GLU A 38 -7.45 -17.97 12.96
N PHE A 39 -6.54 -17.31 12.23
CA PHE A 39 -6.00 -17.75 10.96
C PHE A 39 -4.46 -17.85 11.03
N PRO A 40 -3.90 -18.82 11.80
CA PRO A 40 -2.47 -18.88 12.09
C PRO A 40 -1.57 -19.12 10.87
N PHE A 41 -2.12 -19.72 9.82
CA PHE A 41 -1.39 -20.04 8.58
C PHE A 41 -1.67 -19.06 7.44
N LEU A 42 -2.60 -18.12 7.62
CA LEU A 42 -2.97 -17.19 6.56
C LEU A 42 -1.91 -16.11 6.37
N GLU A 43 -1.47 -15.92 5.13
CA GLU A 43 -0.67 -14.75 4.78
C GLU A 43 -1.55 -13.50 4.81
N ILE A 44 -1.19 -12.57 5.71
CA ILE A 44 -1.93 -11.32 5.91
C ILE A 44 -0.95 -10.16 5.72
N CYS A 45 -1.31 -9.19 4.89
CA CYS A 45 -0.63 -7.89 4.80
C CYS A 45 -1.56 -6.80 5.35
N LEU A 46 -1.06 -6.03 6.31
CA LEU A 46 -1.82 -5.02 7.05
C LEU A 46 -1.13 -3.67 6.97
N TRP A 47 -1.86 -2.64 6.54
CA TRP A 47 -1.33 -1.27 6.49
C TRP A 47 -2.47 -0.24 6.47
N ASN A 48 -2.16 1.00 6.86
CA ASN A 48 -3.13 2.11 6.87
C ASN A 48 -2.85 3.04 5.68
N THR A 49 -3.89 3.52 4.99
CA THR A 49 -3.73 4.50 3.90
C THR A 49 -3.17 5.85 4.38
N SER A 50 -3.21 6.14 5.68
CA SER A 50 -2.48 7.28 6.28
C SER A 50 -0.97 7.22 6.06
N THR A 51 -0.43 6.06 5.68
CA THR A 51 0.96 5.89 5.24
C THR A 51 1.33 6.84 4.09
N PHE A 52 0.37 7.27 3.28
CA PHE A 52 0.62 8.25 2.22
C PHE A 52 0.89 9.67 2.72
N ASN A 53 0.54 10.00 3.98
CA ASN A 53 0.52 11.39 4.48
C ASN A 53 1.87 12.10 4.39
N GLU A 54 2.98 11.37 4.52
CA GLU A 54 4.33 11.98 4.42
C GLU A 54 4.71 12.36 2.97
N PHE A 55 3.93 11.93 1.98
CA PHE A 55 4.14 12.18 0.56
C PHE A 55 3.05 13.06 -0.07
N MET A 56 2.02 13.43 0.70
CA MET A 56 0.87 14.21 0.22
C MET A 56 1.00 15.68 0.60
N VAL A 57 0.46 16.55 -0.25
CA VAL A 57 0.28 17.98 0.07
C VAL A 57 -1.04 18.16 0.81
N HIS A 58 -2.10 17.49 0.32
CA HIS A 58 -3.43 17.58 0.88
C HIS A 58 -3.84 16.24 1.50
N GLN A 59 -3.76 16.14 2.83
CA GLN A 59 -4.14 14.92 3.54
C GLN A 59 -5.66 14.79 3.63
N PRO A 60 -6.23 13.61 3.31
CA PRO A 60 -7.66 13.40 3.43
C PRO A 60 -8.08 13.33 4.89
N GLY A 61 -9.35 13.66 5.16
CA GLY A 61 -9.94 13.50 6.49
C GLY A 61 -10.30 12.06 6.86
N ARG A 62 -10.13 11.09 5.94
CA ARG A 62 -10.48 9.69 6.12
C ARG A 62 -9.35 8.77 5.67
N PHE A 63 -9.10 7.75 6.47
CA PHE A 63 -8.10 6.73 6.21
C PHE A 63 -8.68 5.33 6.42
N TYR A 64 -8.10 4.36 5.73
CA TYR A 64 -8.54 2.97 5.74
C TYR A 64 -7.42 2.07 6.21
N ILE A 65 -7.76 1.09 7.05
CA ILE A 65 -6.85 -0.01 7.34
C ILE A 65 -7.14 -1.12 6.32
N LEU A 66 -6.19 -1.36 5.43
CA LEU A 66 -6.27 -2.42 4.45
C LEU A 66 -5.79 -3.73 5.06
N ILE A 67 -6.59 -4.77 4.87
CA ILE A 67 -6.32 -6.15 5.28
C ILE A 67 -6.31 -6.98 4.00
N GLU A 68 -5.11 -7.30 3.54
CA GLU A 68 -4.91 -8.03 2.31
C GLU A 68 -4.58 -9.47 2.63
N VAL A 69 -5.39 -10.41 2.13
CA VAL A 69 -5.25 -11.85 2.37
C VAL A 69 -5.45 -12.64 1.10
N GLU A 70 -5.14 -13.93 1.09
CA GLU A 70 -5.44 -14.82 -0.04
C GLU A 70 -6.92 -14.68 -0.47
N LYS A 71 -7.16 -14.70 -1.78
CA LYS A 71 -8.49 -14.44 -2.37
C LYS A 71 -9.59 -15.26 -1.71
N ASP A 72 -9.33 -16.55 -1.49
CA ASP A 72 -10.30 -17.52 -0.97
C ASP A 72 -10.56 -17.33 0.54
N ALA A 73 -9.69 -16.61 1.25
CA ALA A 73 -9.85 -16.30 2.67
C ALA A 73 -10.53 -14.95 2.95
N THR A 74 -10.70 -14.09 1.93
CA THR A 74 -11.22 -12.73 2.10
C THR A 74 -12.60 -12.69 2.77
N GLN A 75 -13.51 -13.58 2.38
CA GLN A 75 -14.84 -13.66 2.99
C GLN A 75 -14.79 -14.10 4.46
N SER A 76 -13.99 -15.13 4.78
CA SER A 76 -13.83 -15.61 6.16
C SER A 76 -13.28 -14.53 7.08
N VAL A 77 -12.26 -13.80 6.63
CA VAL A 77 -11.67 -12.68 7.37
C VAL A 77 -12.68 -11.55 7.54
N PHE A 78 -13.43 -11.22 6.49
CA PHE A 78 -14.49 -10.20 6.56
C PHE A 78 -15.56 -10.55 7.61
N PHE A 79 -16.12 -11.76 7.56
CA PHE A 79 -17.16 -12.18 8.51
C PHE A 79 -16.64 -12.24 9.95
N PHE A 80 -15.43 -12.76 10.16
CA PHE A 80 -14.78 -12.77 11.47
C PHE A 80 -14.67 -11.36 12.08
N LEU A 81 -14.21 -10.37 11.29
CA LEU A 81 -14.10 -8.99 11.74
C LEU A 81 -15.47 -8.36 11.99
N LYS A 82 -16.46 -8.67 11.14
CA LYS A 82 -17.83 -8.18 11.27
C LYS A 82 -18.50 -8.70 12.54
N GLU A 83 -18.32 -9.98 12.87
CA GLU A 83 -18.79 -10.59 14.12
C GLU A 83 -18.13 -9.95 15.34
N ALA A 84 -16.83 -9.65 15.24
CA ALA A 84 -16.09 -8.88 16.24
C ALA A 84 -16.45 -7.38 16.29
N LYS A 85 -17.54 -6.96 15.64
CA LYS A 85 -18.12 -5.60 15.64
C LYS A 85 -17.20 -4.50 15.10
N PHE A 86 -16.25 -4.87 14.25
CA PHE A 86 -15.47 -3.90 13.51
C PHE A 86 -16.31 -3.25 12.39
N SER A 87 -16.05 -1.97 12.10
CA SER A 87 -16.51 -1.34 10.87
C SER A 87 -15.63 -1.86 9.73
N VAL A 88 -16.14 -2.86 9.01
CA VAL A 88 -15.39 -3.59 7.99
C VAL A 88 -16.20 -3.71 6.71
N PHE A 89 -15.52 -3.57 5.58
CA PHE A 89 -16.07 -3.74 4.24
C PHE A 89 -15.21 -4.72 3.45
N LEU A 90 -15.86 -5.47 2.56
CA LEU A 90 -15.20 -6.38 1.63
C LEU A 90 -15.15 -5.69 0.27
N ASP A 91 -13.95 -5.34 -0.19
CA ASP A 91 -13.65 -4.76 -1.51
C ASP A 91 -14.73 -3.77 -2.01
N PRO A 92 -14.94 -2.65 -1.28
CA PRO A 92 -16.08 -1.77 -1.50
C PRO A 92 -16.03 -1.06 -2.85
N THR A 93 -17.19 -0.85 -3.47
CA THR A 93 -17.32 -0.04 -4.67
C THR A 93 -17.25 1.46 -4.34
N LYS A 94 -16.99 2.30 -5.36
CA LYS A 94 -16.99 3.76 -5.23
C LYS A 94 -18.28 4.30 -4.61
N ASP A 95 -19.42 3.84 -5.13
CA ASP A 95 -20.74 4.19 -4.60
C ASP A 95 -20.90 3.82 -3.13
N LEU A 96 -20.35 2.68 -2.73
CA LEU A 96 -20.40 2.24 -1.34
C LEU A 96 -19.59 3.19 -0.44
N ILE A 97 -18.36 3.52 -0.87
CA ILE A 97 -17.45 4.45 -0.20
C ILE A 97 -18.11 5.82 -0.01
N GLU A 98 -18.69 6.39 -1.07
CA GLU A 98 -19.23 7.74 -1.03
C GLU A 98 -20.52 7.88 -0.22
N LYS A 99 -21.39 6.86 -0.22
CA LYS A 99 -22.74 6.95 0.35
C LYS A 99 -22.87 6.30 1.73
N TYR A 100 -22.02 5.34 2.07
CA TYR A 100 -22.25 4.44 3.22
C TYR A 100 -21.07 4.29 4.17
N LEU A 101 -19.88 4.79 3.84
CA LEU A 101 -18.76 4.71 4.79
C LEU A 101 -18.91 5.77 5.87
N PRO A 102 -18.82 5.38 7.17
CA PRO A 102 -18.98 6.31 8.27
C PRO A 102 -17.84 7.34 8.29
N ASP A 103 -18.21 8.59 8.60
CA ASP A 103 -17.32 9.76 8.52
C ASP A 103 -16.24 9.78 9.63
N GLU A 104 -16.50 9.14 10.76
CA GLU A 104 -15.71 9.33 11.99
C GLU A 104 -14.87 8.11 12.44
N LYS A 105 -14.87 6.99 11.69
CA LYS A 105 -14.18 5.77 12.11
C LYS A 105 -13.15 5.29 11.10
N GLU A 106 -11.95 4.98 11.58
CA GLU A 106 -10.97 4.15 10.86
C GLU A 106 -11.66 2.87 10.40
N THR A 107 -11.86 2.77 9.09
CA THR A 107 -12.65 1.72 8.46
C THR A 107 -11.70 0.63 7.95
N LEU A 108 -12.05 -0.63 8.20
CA LEU A 108 -11.29 -1.79 7.74
C LEU A 108 -11.77 -2.20 6.36
N ILE A 109 -10.86 -2.42 5.44
CA ILE A 109 -11.16 -2.92 4.11
C ILE A 109 -10.43 -4.24 3.92
N VAL A 110 -11.18 -5.32 3.76
CA VAL A 110 -10.65 -6.64 3.42
C VAL A 110 -10.64 -6.76 1.90
N LYS A 111 -9.50 -7.13 1.33
CA LYS A 111 -9.35 -7.33 -0.11
C LYS A 111 -8.31 -8.42 -0.43
N PRO A 112 -8.28 -8.94 -1.68
CA PRO A 112 -7.28 -9.92 -2.06
C PRO A 112 -5.85 -9.35 -2.06
N LEU A 113 -4.91 -10.09 -1.47
CA LEU A 113 -3.47 -9.89 -1.63
C LEU A 113 -3.06 -10.44 -2.99
N VAL A 114 -2.64 -9.54 -3.89
CA VAL A 114 -2.15 -9.94 -5.21
C VAL A 114 -0.87 -10.76 -5.05
N THR A 115 -0.77 -11.86 -5.81
CA THR A 115 0.40 -12.76 -5.74
C THR A 115 1.71 -12.04 -6.05
N GLU A 116 2.78 -12.42 -5.35
CA GLU A 116 4.09 -11.75 -5.40
C GLU A 116 4.06 -10.27 -4.99
N ALA A 117 3.02 -9.83 -4.27
CA ALA A 117 2.99 -8.50 -3.69
C ALA A 117 4.23 -8.27 -2.83
N PRO A 118 4.93 -7.15 -3.03
CA PRO A 118 6.09 -6.84 -2.22
C PRO A 118 5.63 -6.45 -0.81
N VAL A 119 5.88 -7.33 0.16
CA VAL A 119 5.61 -7.08 1.58
C VAL A 119 6.90 -6.99 2.37
N GLN A 120 6.82 -6.46 3.59
CA GLN A 120 7.90 -6.44 4.57
C GLN A 120 7.37 -6.80 5.97
N LYS A 121 8.24 -7.34 6.83
CA LYS A 121 7.89 -7.71 8.19
C LYS A 121 8.49 -6.71 9.17
N ILE A 122 7.64 -5.99 9.90
CA ILE A 122 8.02 -5.00 10.91
C ILE A 122 7.31 -5.38 12.20
N GLU A 123 8.07 -5.51 13.29
CA GLU A 123 7.52 -5.87 14.62
C GLU A 123 6.63 -7.13 14.60
N GLY A 124 6.97 -8.12 13.77
CA GLY A 124 6.21 -9.37 13.64
C GLY A 124 4.91 -9.28 12.82
N LEU A 125 4.60 -8.09 12.29
CA LEU A 125 3.47 -7.81 11.41
C LEU A 125 3.96 -7.69 9.95
N ASN A 126 3.27 -8.34 9.02
CA ASN A 126 3.52 -8.20 7.59
C ASN A 126 2.76 -6.97 7.08
N THR A 127 3.47 -6.02 6.48
CA THR A 127 2.94 -4.73 6.03
C THR A 127 3.46 -4.35 4.64
N THR A 128 2.99 -3.23 4.12
CA THR A 128 3.30 -2.73 2.78
C THR A 128 4.76 -2.27 2.64
N THR A 129 5.35 -2.44 1.46
CA THR A 129 6.58 -1.74 1.08
C THR A 129 6.25 -0.51 0.24
N ILE A 130 7.20 0.42 0.13
CA ILE A 130 7.02 1.60 -0.72
C ILE A 130 6.73 1.22 -2.18
N GLU A 131 7.35 0.16 -2.70
CA GLU A 131 7.06 -0.32 -4.05
C GLU A 131 5.63 -0.81 -4.21
N LYS A 132 5.11 -1.53 -3.21
CA LYS A 132 3.73 -2.01 -3.23
C LYS A 132 2.77 -0.84 -3.19
N MET A 133 2.98 0.06 -2.23
CA MET A 133 2.18 1.25 -1.98
C MET A 133 2.06 2.14 -3.22
N LEU A 134 3.17 2.41 -3.92
CA LEU A 134 3.17 3.20 -5.16
C LEU A 134 2.41 2.51 -6.30
N VAL A 135 2.54 1.18 -6.42
CA VAL A 135 1.76 0.44 -7.43
C VAL A 135 0.29 0.32 -7.02
N ASP A 136 -0.03 0.20 -5.73
CA ASP A 136 -1.40 0.19 -5.20
C ASP A 136 -2.13 1.48 -5.56
N VAL A 137 -1.55 2.65 -5.27
CA VAL A 137 -2.17 3.94 -5.57
C VAL A 137 -2.40 4.14 -7.07
N PHE A 138 -1.51 3.64 -7.91
CA PHE A 138 -1.71 3.70 -9.36
C PHE A 138 -2.83 2.78 -9.86
N CYS A 139 -3.05 1.65 -9.18
CA CYS A 139 -3.94 0.60 -9.66
C CYS A 139 -5.37 0.68 -9.09
N ASP A 140 -5.55 1.32 -7.94
CA ASP A 140 -6.80 1.31 -7.17
C ASP A 140 -7.33 2.74 -6.98
N ASP A 141 -8.07 3.22 -7.97
CA ASP A 141 -8.68 4.55 -7.97
C ASP A 141 -9.96 4.64 -7.13
N VAL A 142 -10.46 3.50 -6.62
CA VAL A 142 -11.66 3.44 -5.79
C VAL A 142 -11.31 3.64 -4.32
N ILE A 143 -10.48 2.76 -3.76
CA ILE A 143 -10.08 2.82 -2.34
C ILE A 143 -9.10 3.98 -2.12
N LEU A 144 -8.22 4.23 -3.08
CA LEU A 144 -7.20 5.28 -2.99
C LEU A 144 -7.57 6.51 -3.84
N SER A 145 -8.89 6.80 -3.94
CA SER A 145 -9.44 7.94 -4.67
C SER A 145 -8.85 9.28 -4.21
N ALA A 146 -8.65 9.44 -2.90
CA ALA A 146 -8.06 10.64 -2.29
C ALA A 146 -6.59 10.88 -2.70
N GLN A 147 -5.90 9.83 -3.17
CA GLN A 147 -4.52 9.92 -3.62
C GLN A 147 -4.41 10.07 -5.15
N GLN A 148 -5.52 10.13 -5.90
CA GLN A 148 -5.50 10.24 -7.37
C GLN A 148 -5.18 11.66 -7.85
N GLY A 149 -5.04 11.82 -9.17
CA GLY A 149 -4.87 13.13 -9.80
C GLY A 149 -3.48 13.72 -9.59
N SER A 150 -3.41 15.00 -9.21
CA SER A 150 -2.14 15.68 -8.92
C SER A 150 -1.43 15.11 -7.70
N GLU A 151 -2.20 14.69 -6.67
CA GLU A 151 -1.62 14.10 -5.46
C GLU A 151 -0.83 12.84 -5.77
N MET A 152 -1.29 11.99 -6.69
CA MET A 152 -0.54 10.78 -7.09
C MET A 152 0.84 11.14 -7.61
N ARG A 153 0.95 12.20 -8.44
CA ARG A 153 2.24 12.65 -8.96
C ARG A 153 3.16 13.12 -7.84
N THR A 154 2.63 13.91 -6.92
CA THR A 154 3.38 14.37 -5.74
C THR A 154 3.84 13.18 -4.88
N ILE A 155 2.96 12.21 -4.64
CA ILE A 155 3.28 11.01 -3.86
C ILE A 155 4.47 10.26 -4.47
N PHE A 156 4.46 10.02 -5.78
CA PHE A 156 5.57 9.36 -6.46
C PHE A 156 6.87 10.16 -6.38
N GLN A 157 6.80 11.47 -6.59
CA GLN A 157 7.96 12.36 -6.56
C GLN A 157 8.62 12.35 -5.18
N GLU A 158 7.83 12.65 -4.14
CA GLU A 158 8.28 12.68 -2.75
C GLU A 158 8.83 11.32 -2.29
N ALA A 159 8.17 10.22 -2.67
CA ALA A 159 8.63 8.86 -2.33
C ALA A 159 9.99 8.54 -2.93
N MET A 160 10.22 8.89 -4.20
CA MET A 160 11.47 8.62 -4.92
C MET A 160 12.62 9.57 -4.56
N ASP A 161 12.31 10.74 -4.03
CA ASP A 161 13.30 11.67 -3.50
C ASP A 161 13.70 11.29 -2.06
N LYS A 162 12.73 10.87 -1.23
CA LYS A 162 12.97 10.54 0.18
C LYS A 162 13.56 9.15 0.39
N TYR A 163 13.21 8.17 -0.45
CA TYR A 163 13.52 6.76 -0.21
C TYR A 163 14.12 6.06 -1.42
N THR A 164 14.86 4.99 -1.15
CA THR A 164 15.39 4.12 -2.20
C THR A 164 14.30 3.15 -2.67
N VAL A 165 13.68 3.46 -3.81
CA VAL A 165 12.61 2.66 -4.43
C VAL A 165 13.17 1.70 -5.49
N ASN A 166 12.77 0.43 -5.45
CA ASN A 166 13.18 -0.55 -6.47
C ASN A 166 12.18 -0.60 -7.64
N GLU A 167 12.48 0.10 -8.73
CA GLU A 167 11.66 0.12 -9.96
C GLU A 167 11.38 -1.27 -10.53
N ASN A 168 12.37 -2.17 -10.58
CA ASN A 168 12.18 -3.53 -11.10
C ASN A 168 11.16 -4.32 -10.27
N ARG A 169 11.12 -4.08 -8.96
CA ARG A 169 10.14 -4.69 -8.05
C ARG A 169 8.75 -4.11 -8.27
N MET A 170 8.64 -2.79 -8.48
CA MET A 170 7.37 -2.14 -8.85
C MET A 170 6.83 -2.65 -10.18
N ILE A 171 7.66 -2.68 -11.24
CA ILE A 171 7.24 -3.11 -12.58
C ILE A 171 6.76 -4.57 -12.55
N ARG A 172 7.46 -5.46 -11.83
CA ARG A 172 7.01 -6.84 -11.65
C ARG A 172 5.67 -6.92 -10.95
N TYR A 173 5.48 -6.12 -9.89
CA TYR A 173 4.21 -6.11 -9.17
C TYR A 173 3.05 -5.53 -9.99
N ALA A 174 3.30 -4.47 -10.77
CA ALA A 174 2.34 -3.91 -11.72
C ALA A 174 1.95 -4.92 -12.81
N ASP A 175 2.87 -5.82 -13.21
CA ASP A 175 2.61 -6.94 -14.12
C ASP A 175 1.60 -7.93 -13.52
N ARG A 176 1.76 -8.31 -12.25
CA ARG A 176 0.80 -9.19 -11.54
C ARG A 176 -0.60 -8.55 -11.43
N ARG A 177 -0.67 -7.22 -11.52
CA ARG A 177 -1.92 -6.46 -11.60
C ARG A 177 -2.41 -6.16 -13.01
N ARG A 178 -1.74 -6.67 -14.04
CA ARG A 178 -2.07 -6.44 -15.46
C ARG A 178 -2.04 -4.96 -15.85
N LYS A 179 -1.13 -4.20 -15.24
CA LYS A 179 -0.97 -2.74 -15.42
C LYS A 179 0.47 -2.35 -15.81
N LYS A 180 1.31 -3.31 -16.21
CA LYS A 180 2.74 -3.08 -16.48
C LYS A 180 3.01 -1.97 -17.49
N GLU A 181 2.43 -2.05 -18.68
CA GLU A 181 2.71 -1.11 -19.77
C GLU A 181 2.25 0.31 -19.41
N THR A 182 1.03 0.45 -18.91
CA THR A 182 0.49 1.75 -18.48
C THR A 182 1.24 2.32 -17.28
N PHE A 183 1.67 1.47 -16.34
CA PHE A 183 2.49 1.87 -15.20
C PHE A 183 3.88 2.34 -15.63
N MET A 184 4.53 1.66 -16.58
CA MET A 184 5.83 2.11 -17.11
C MET A 184 5.73 3.45 -17.82
N ASN A 185 4.68 3.67 -18.62
CA ASN A 185 4.43 4.96 -19.26
C ASN A 185 4.24 6.07 -18.23
N TYR A 186 3.48 5.80 -17.17
CA TYR A 186 3.31 6.73 -16.06
C TYR A 186 4.64 7.02 -15.35
N LEU A 187 5.42 5.99 -15.01
CA LEU A 187 6.71 6.11 -14.31
C LEU A 187 7.71 6.94 -15.12
N ASN A 188 7.76 6.76 -16.44
CA ASN A 188 8.59 7.57 -17.33
C ASN A 188 8.13 9.04 -17.34
N SER A 189 6.82 9.30 -17.31
CA SER A 189 6.29 10.67 -17.26
C SER A 189 6.66 11.39 -15.95
N VAL A 190 6.72 10.68 -14.83
CA VAL A 190 7.17 11.24 -13.54
C VAL A 190 8.69 11.44 -13.52
N SER A 191 9.45 10.49 -14.06
CA SER A 191 10.92 10.56 -14.07
C SER A 191 11.47 11.71 -14.91
N ASN A 192 10.83 12.02 -16.04
CA ASN A 192 11.23 13.13 -16.91
C ASN A 192 11.04 14.51 -16.24
N LEU A 193 10.14 14.62 -15.27
CA LEU A 193 9.93 15.85 -14.50
C LEU A 193 11.04 16.10 -13.48
N ARG A 194 11.79 15.08 -13.06
CA ARG A 194 12.97 15.22 -12.17
C ARG A 194 14.19 15.80 -12.89
N GLN A 195 14.20 15.78 -14.22
CA GLN A 195 15.31 16.25 -15.04
C GLN A 195 15.12 17.70 -15.52
N GLN A 196 14.00 18.34 -15.19
CA GLN A 196 13.70 19.75 -15.45
C GLN A 196 13.80 20.54 -14.15
#